data_AF-A0A067RJE3-F1
#
_entry.id   AF-A0A067RJE3-F1
#
_cell.length_a   1.000
_cell.length_b   1.000
_cell.length_c   1.000
_cell.angle_alpha   90.00
_cell.angle_beta   90.00
_cell.angle_gamma   90.00
#
_symmetry.space_group_name_H-M   'P 1'
#
loop_
_entity.id
_entity.type
_entity.pdbx_description
1 polymer ?
#
loop_
_entity_poly.entity_id
_entity_poly.type
_entity_poly.pdbx_seq_one_letter_code
_entity_poly.pdbx_strand_id
1 'polypeptide(L)'
;MNVNCAKSCRLCDSKCGNYNRNCEEWARLRECTKNPDYMTIYCPKACHSCHGGTGADVGCKDWNEYCAAWARNGQCRVNPDYMLVYCRKSCSQC
;
A
#
# COMPACT_ATOMS: atom_id res chain seq x y z
N MET A 1 20.62 18.14 17.77
CA MET A 1 20.00 17.39 16.66
C MET A 1 18.53 17.22 16.99
N ASN A 2 17.66 17.92 16.27
CA ASN A 2 16.29 18.20 16.71
C ASN A 2 15.34 17.15 16.14
N VAL A 3 14.86 16.24 16.99
CA VAL A 3 13.90 15.14 16.71
C VAL A 3 12.51 15.63 16.23
N ASN A 4 12.36 16.92 15.99
CA ASN A 4 11.09 17.58 15.69
C ASN A 4 10.85 17.83 14.20
N CYS A 5 11.87 17.66 13.33
CA CYS A 5 11.73 17.91 11.89
C CYS A 5 10.62 17.07 11.23
N ALA A 6 10.47 15.80 11.64
CA ALA A 6 9.45 14.89 11.09
C ALA A 6 8.00 15.26 11.49
N LYS A 7 7.79 15.88 12.67
CA LYS A 7 6.45 16.29 13.14
C LYS A 7 5.98 17.58 12.45
N SER A 8 6.89 18.47 12.08
CA SER A 8 6.58 19.76 11.45
C SER A 8 6.10 19.63 10.00
N CYS A 9 6.59 18.63 9.26
CA CYS A 9 6.22 18.40 7.85
C CYS A 9 4.89 17.65 7.65
N ARG A 10 4.12 17.37 8.71
CA ARG A 10 2.91 16.49 8.66
C ARG A 10 3.16 15.16 7.92
N LEU A 11 4.37 14.59 8.03
CA LEU A 11 4.77 13.33 7.40
C LEU A 11 4.46 12.08 8.26
N CYS A 12 3.78 12.26 9.39
CA CYS A 12 3.23 11.15 10.16
C CYS A 12 1.78 10.96 9.77
N ASP A 13 1.54 10.42 8.57
CA ASP A 13 0.20 9.97 8.22
C ASP A 13 -0.11 8.72 9.04
N SER A 14 -0.90 8.92 10.09
CA SER A 14 -1.31 7.96 11.11
C SER A 14 -2.09 6.74 10.59
N LYS A 15 -2.15 6.54 9.26
CA LYS A 15 -2.73 5.37 8.60
C LYS A 15 -1.72 4.45 7.94
N CYS A 16 -0.42 4.73 8.02
CA CYS A 16 0.59 3.80 7.52
C CYS A 16 1.12 2.87 8.62
N GLY A 17 0.75 1.60 8.54
CA GLY A 17 1.17 0.56 9.48
C GLY A 17 1.67 -0.69 8.78
N ASN A 18 2.33 -1.55 9.53
CA ASN A 18 2.57 -2.94 9.10
C ASN A 18 1.33 -3.75 9.49
N TYR A 19 0.72 -4.39 8.51
CA TYR A 19 -0.45 -5.25 8.68
C TYR A 19 -0.08 -6.73 8.86
N ASN A 20 1.21 -7.05 8.77
CA ASN A 20 1.74 -8.36 9.09
C ASN A 20 2.81 -8.28 10.18
N ARG A 21 2.81 -9.24 11.11
CA ARG A 21 3.81 -9.34 12.19
C ARG A 21 5.24 -9.56 11.66
N ASN A 22 5.39 -10.14 10.47
CA ASN A 22 6.68 -10.46 9.86
C ASN A 22 7.23 -9.34 8.96
N CYS A 23 6.53 -8.20 8.83
CA CYS A 23 6.95 -7.11 7.94
C CYS A 23 8.40 -6.63 8.15
N GLU A 24 8.82 -6.47 9.41
CA GLU A 24 10.20 -6.04 9.74
C GLU A 24 11.25 -7.07 9.33
N GLU A 25 10.93 -8.36 9.50
CA GLU A 25 11.81 -9.46 9.10
C GLU A 25 11.93 -9.53 7.58
N TRP A 26 10.81 -9.46 6.87
CA TRP A 26 10.76 -9.46 5.42
C TRP A 26 11.48 -8.26 4.81
N ALA A 27 11.37 -7.07 5.42
CA ALA A 27 12.15 -5.92 5.00
C ALA A 27 13.66 -6.18 5.11
N ARG A 28 14.13 -6.84 6.18
CA ARG A 28 15.56 -7.25 6.31
C ARG A 28 15.97 -8.27 5.25
N LEU A 29 15.07 -9.15 4.83
CA LEU A 29 15.29 -10.12 3.76
C LEU A 29 15.21 -9.52 2.34
N ARG A 30 15.09 -8.18 2.25
CA ARG A 30 14.95 -7.39 1.02
C ARG A 30 13.66 -7.69 0.25
N GLU A 31 12.60 -8.10 0.95
CA GLU A 31 11.29 -8.31 0.33
C GLU A 31 10.72 -7.01 -0.25
N CYS A 32 11.07 -5.84 0.29
CA CYS A 32 10.69 -4.56 -0.31
C CYS A 32 11.17 -4.39 -1.76
N THR A 33 12.17 -5.16 -2.20
CA THR A 33 12.69 -5.14 -3.58
C THR A 33 12.33 -6.41 -4.35
N LYS A 34 12.30 -7.57 -3.67
CA LYS A 34 11.92 -8.86 -4.30
C LYS A 34 10.43 -9.01 -4.51
N ASN A 35 9.64 -8.51 -3.56
CA ASN A 35 8.19 -8.53 -3.55
C ASN A 35 7.64 -7.14 -3.17
N PRO A 36 8.00 -6.10 -3.95
CA PRO A 36 7.68 -4.71 -3.63
C PRO A 36 6.18 -4.50 -3.51
N ASP A 37 5.38 -5.24 -4.28
CA ASP A 37 3.95 -5.10 -4.33
C ASP A 37 3.26 -5.56 -3.05
N TYR A 38 3.57 -6.77 -2.59
CA TYR A 38 3.04 -7.26 -1.31
C TYR A 38 3.51 -6.35 -0.17
N MET A 39 4.78 -5.98 -0.18
CA MET A 39 5.37 -5.23 0.91
C MET A 39 4.92 -3.77 0.97
N THR A 40 4.71 -3.10 -0.16
CA THR A 40 4.17 -1.73 -0.18
C THR A 40 2.70 -1.67 0.25
N ILE A 41 1.96 -2.77 0.12
CA ILE A 41 0.56 -2.88 0.54
C ILE A 41 0.45 -3.28 2.01
N TYR A 42 1.08 -4.38 2.39
CA TYR A 42 0.92 -5.01 3.71
C TYR A 42 1.95 -4.54 4.72
N CYS A 43 3.09 -4.05 4.24
CA CYS A 43 4.22 -3.63 5.06
C CYS A 43 4.76 -2.24 4.67
N PRO A 44 3.90 -1.24 4.35
CA PRO A 44 4.36 0.04 3.84
C PRO A 44 5.28 0.76 4.81
N LYS A 45 5.12 0.54 6.12
CA LYS A 45 6.00 1.10 7.15
C LYS A 45 7.38 0.48 7.14
N ALA A 46 7.48 -0.85 7.07
CA ALA A 46 8.76 -1.56 7.00
C ALA A 46 9.53 -1.26 5.71
N CYS A 47 8.85 -0.91 4.62
CA CYS A 47 9.49 -0.50 3.37
C CYS A 47 9.61 1.01 3.18
N HIS A 48 9.30 1.81 4.20
CA HIS A 48 9.31 3.28 4.14
C HIS A 48 8.45 3.86 3.01
N SER A 49 7.43 3.11 2.58
CA SER A 49 6.46 3.46 1.54
C SER A 49 5.22 4.18 2.10
N CYS A 50 5.28 4.65 3.35
CA CYS A 50 4.21 5.42 4.01
C CYS A 50 3.90 6.77 3.37
N HIS A 51 4.75 7.23 2.44
CA HIS A 51 4.53 8.45 1.69
C HIS A 51 3.77 8.10 0.41
N GLY A 52 2.45 8.17 0.47
CA GLY A 52 1.63 8.21 -0.75
C GLY A 52 2.07 9.40 -1.60
N GLY A 53 2.84 9.14 -2.65
CA GLY A 53 3.23 10.13 -3.66
C GLY A 53 4.74 10.32 -3.79
N THR A 54 5.34 9.62 -4.74
CA THR A 54 6.05 10.21 -5.89
C THR A 54 6.64 9.09 -6.74
N GLY A 55 6.19 9.00 -8.00
CA GLY A 55 7.09 8.63 -9.10
C GLY A 55 7.07 7.21 -9.63
N ALA A 56 6.30 6.28 -9.07
CA ALA A 56 5.97 5.05 -9.79
C ALA A 56 4.64 4.51 -9.28
N ASP A 57 3.62 4.58 -10.14
CA ASP A 57 2.41 3.80 -10.08
C ASP A 57 2.77 2.30 -10.24
N VAL A 58 3.47 1.75 -9.25
CA VAL A 58 3.77 0.31 -9.18
C VAL A 58 2.54 -0.45 -8.66
N GLY A 59 1.64 0.28 -7.97
CA GLY A 59 0.50 -0.29 -7.25
C GLY A 59 -0.88 -0.11 -7.88
N CYS A 60 -1.07 0.74 -8.90
CA CYS A 60 -2.35 0.84 -9.62
C CYS A 60 -2.35 -0.11 -10.83
N LYS A 61 -2.41 -1.38 -10.46
CA LYS A 61 -2.87 -2.43 -11.34
C LYS A 61 -3.89 -3.28 -10.62
N ASP A 62 -4.67 -3.98 -11.42
CA ASP A 62 -5.50 -5.05 -10.92
C ASP A 62 -4.65 -6.31 -10.82
N TRP A 63 -4.58 -6.83 -9.62
CA TRP A 63 -3.86 -8.05 -9.25
C TRP A 63 -4.67 -9.31 -9.48
N ASN A 64 -5.99 -9.16 -9.60
CA ASN A 64 -6.91 -10.24 -9.86
C ASN A 64 -7.60 -10.02 -11.21
N GLU A 65 -7.66 -11.07 -12.03
CA GLU A 65 -8.36 -11.03 -13.32
C GLU A 65 -9.85 -10.68 -13.19
N TYR A 66 -10.47 -10.98 -12.04
CA TYR A 66 -11.86 -10.68 -11.75
C TYR A 66 -12.09 -9.26 -11.23
N CYS A 67 -11.05 -8.44 -11.01
CA CYS A 67 -11.19 -7.09 -10.48
C CYS A 67 -12.20 -6.24 -11.26
N ALA A 68 -12.20 -6.32 -12.60
CA ALA A 68 -13.13 -5.57 -13.44
C ALA A 68 -14.58 -6.04 -13.25
N ALA A 69 -14.80 -7.35 -13.15
CA ALA A 69 -16.13 -7.93 -12.90
C ALA A 69 -16.63 -7.56 -11.49
N TRP A 70 -15.76 -7.64 -10.49
CA TRP A 70 -16.05 -7.28 -9.11
C TRP A 70 -16.34 -5.80 -8.95
N ALA A 71 -15.57 -4.92 -9.59
CA ALA A 71 -15.83 -3.48 -9.59
C ALA A 71 -17.19 -3.16 -10.22
N ARG A 72 -17.54 -3.80 -11.35
CA ARG A 72 -18.87 -3.69 -11.97
C ARG A 72 -20.00 -4.18 -11.05
N ASN A 73 -19.72 -5.20 -10.24
CA ASN A 73 -20.65 -5.70 -9.22
C ASN A 73 -20.64 -4.87 -7.92
N GLY A 74 -19.98 -3.72 -7.90
CA GLY A 74 -19.97 -2.80 -6.76
C GLY A 74 -19.03 -3.19 -5.61
N GLN A 75 -18.11 -4.14 -5.83
CA GLN A 75 -17.18 -4.60 -4.78
C GLN A 75 -16.28 -3.49 -4.25
N CYS A 76 -16.01 -2.44 -5.03
CA CYS A 76 -15.26 -1.28 -4.54
C CYS A 76 -15.92 -0.60 -3.33
N ARG A 77 -17.24 -0.75 -3.16
CA ARG A 77 -18.00 -0.22 -2.01
C ARG A 77 -18.31 -1.30 -0.97
N VAL A 78 -18.56 -2.52 -1.43
CA VAL A 78 -18.93 -3.65 -0.55
C VAL A 78 -17.72 -4.26 0.16
N ASN A 79 -16.57 -4.33 -0.54
CA ASN A 79 -15.33 -4.88 -0.05
C ASN A 79 -14.14 -3.95 -0.39
N PRO A 80 -14.14 -2.71 0.12
CA PRO A 80 -13.12 -1.72 -0.21
C PRO A 80 -11.74 -2.18 0.27
N ASP A 81 -11.61 -2.86 1.40
CA ASP A 81 -10.30 -3.27 1.92
C ASP A 81 -9.57 -4.22 0.97
N TYR A 82 -10.27 -5.17 0.37
CA TYR A 82 -9.68 -6.03 -0.66
C TYR A 82 -9.49 -5.27 -1.97
N MET A 83 -10.50 -4.53 -2.40
CA MET A 83 -10.49 -3.92 -3.73
C MET A 83 -9.51 -2.74 -3.84
N LEU A 84 -9.32 -1.95 -2.79
CA LEU A 84 -8.32 -0.87 -2.73
C LEU A 84 -6.90 -1.39 -2.56
N VAL A 85 -6.74 -2.68 -2.29
CA VAL A 85 -5.44 -3.34 -2.21
C VAL A 85 -5.12 -4.02 -3.54
N TYR A 86 -6.04 -4.85 -4.03
CA TYR A 86 -5.82 -5.74 -5.17
C TYR A 86 -6.40 -5.24 -6.48
N CYS A 87 -7.37 -4.32 -6.44
CA CYS A 87 -8.16 -3.92 -7.60
C CYS A 87 -8.28 -2.39 -7.75
N ARG A 88 -7.23 -1.65 -7.35
CA ARG A 88 -7.24 -0.17 -7.32
C ARG A 88 -7.59 0.43 -8.67
N LYS A 89 -7.06 -0.17 -9.74
CA LYS A 89 -7.30 0.30 -11.10
C LYS A 89 -8.77 0.13 -11.48
N SER A 90 -9.34 -1.05 -11.27
CA SER A 90 -10.76 -1.32 -11.49
C SER A 90 -11.67 -0.45 -10.62
N CYS A 91 -11.23 -0.04 -9.42
CA CYS A 91 -11.98 0.88 -8.58
C CYS A 91 -11.75 2.37 -8.88
N SER A 92 -10.87 2.70 -9.85
CA SER A 92 -10.47 4.09 -10.12
C SER A 92 -9.93 4.79 -8.86
N GLN A 93 -9.08 4.07 -8.12
CA GLN A 93 -8.43 4.52 -6.87
C GLN A 93 -6.91 4.55 -7.03
N CYS A 94 -6.51 4.78 -8.27
CA CYS A 94 -5.27 5.45 -8.64
C CYS A 94 -5.56 6.96 -8.55
#